data_AF-A0A0V0TCC4-F1
#
_entry.id   AF-A0A0V0TCC4-F1
#
_cell.length_a   1.000
_cell.length_b   1.000
_cell.length_c   1.000
_cell.angle_alpha   90.00
_cell.angle_beta   90.00
_cell.angle_gamma   90.00
#
_symmetry.space_group_name_H-M   'P 1'
#
loop_
_entity.id
_entity.type
_entity.pdbx_description
1 polymer ?
#
loop_
_entity_poly.entity_id
_entity_poly.type
_entity_poly.pdbx_seq_one_letter_code
_entity_poly.pdbx_strand_id
1 'polypeptide(L)'
;MGSYWERLVRSIKESLRKILGKALFDEEELRTTLCKVEASLNARPLTLVWDEHHERHPLSPFQLLTGRAYVDFPEVEAHFPEWQPVGRGPPQWSH
;
A
#
# COMPACT_ATOMS: atom_id res chain seq x y z
N MET A 1 -13.60 -16.75 20.90
CA MET A 1 -12.39 -16.48 20.10
C MET A 1 -12.68 -15.89 18.70
N GLY A 2 -13.79 -15.17 18.47
CA GLY A 2 -14.14 -14.59 17.15
C GLY A 2 -14.02 -13.06 17.02
N SER A 3 -13.92 -12.33 18.14
CA SER A 3 -14.08 -10.86 18.15
C SER A 3 -12.95 -10.08 17.47
N TYR A 4 -11.73 -10.62 17.45
CA TYR A 4 -10.57 -9.96 16.85
C TYR A 4 -10.62 -10.03 15.31
N TRP A 5 -10.89 -11.23 14.77
CA TRP A 5 -11.09 -11.42 13.32
C TRP A 5 -12.24 -10.57 12.77
N GLU A 6 -13.36 -10.48 13.50
CA GLU A 6 -14.48 -9.62 13.11
C GLU A 6 -14.08 -8.13 13.04
N ARG A 7 -13.27 -7.64 13.99
CA ARG A 7 -12.76 -6.25 13.98
C ARG A 7 -11.79 -6.01 12.83
N LEU A 8 -10.96 -7.00 12.50
CA LEU A 8 -10.04 -6.93 11.38
C LEU A 8 -10.81 -6.88 10.05
N VAL A 9 -11.74 -7.82 9.83
CA VAL A 9 -12.62 -7.85 8.65
C VAL A 9 -13.42 -6.54 8.52
N ARG A 10 -13.91 -5.99 9.63
CA ARG A 10 -14.58 -4.67 9.63
C ARG A 10 -13.62 -3.56 9.16
N SER A 11 -12.38 -3.55 9.64
CA SER A 11 -11.36 -2.58 9.22
C SER A 11 -11.08 -2.65 7.72
N ILE A 12 -11.05 -3.86 7.14
CA ILE A 12 -10.87 -4.07 5.70
C ILE A 12 -12.05 -3.46 4.94
N LYS A 13 -13.27 -3.85 5.30
CA LYS A 13 -14.50 -3.38 4.64
C LYS A 13 -14.64 -1.86 4.70
N GLU A 14 -14.32 -1.25 5.84
CA GLU A 14 -14.34 0.21 5.98
C GLU A 14 -13.29 0.90 5.11
N SER A 15 -12.07 0.36 5.04
CA SER A 15 -11.00 0.92 4.21
C SER A 15 -11.35 0.83 2.73
N LEU A 16 -11.84 -0.33 2.29
CA LEU A 16 -12.34 -0.54 0.94
C LEU A 16 -13.51 0.41 0.62
N ARG A 17 -14.49 0.55 1.52
CA ARG A 17 -15.61 1.48 1.31
C ARG A 17 -15.17 2.94 1.17
N LYS A 18 -14.15 3.36 1.93
CA LYS A 18 -13.59 4.72 1.84
C LYS A 18 -12.88 4.98 0.51
N ILE A 19 -12.14 4.00 0.00
CA ILE A 19 -11.38 4.17 -1.24
C ILE A 19 -12.27 3.98 -2.47
N LEU A 20 -13.13 2.95 -2.44
CA LEU A 20 -14.02 2.62 -3.56
C LEU A 20 -15.17 3.62 -3.69
N GLY A 21 -15.76 4.06 -2.58
CA GLY A 21 -16.79 5.12 -2.57
C GLY A 21 -17.87 4.92 -3.65
N LYS A 22 -17.91 5.87 -4.61
CA LYS A 22 -18.69 5.80 -5.86
C LYS A 22 -17.80 5.74 -7.12
N ALA A 23 -16.50 5.58 -6.94
CA ALA A 23 -15.54 5.56 -8.04
C ALA A 23 -15.61 4.20 -8.75
N LEU A 24 -15.57 4.24 -10.08
CA LEU A 24 -15.37 3.08 -10.92
C LEU A 24 -13.87 2.99 -11.20
N PHE A 25 -13.26 1.89 -10.80
CA PHE A 25 -11.87 1.60 -11.07
C PHE A 25 -11.79 0.64 -12.25
N ASP A 26 -10.75 0.77 -13.05
CA ASP A 26 -10.36 -0.31 -13.94
C ASP A 26 -9.77 -1.49 -13.12
N GLU A 27 -9.54 -2.63 -13.78
CA GLU A 27 -9.04 -3.83 -13.12
C GLU A 27 -7.67 -3.61 -12.46
N GLU A 28 -6.80 -2.82 -13.09
CA GLU A 28 -5.43 -2.58 -12.62
C GLU A 28 -5.41 -1.67 -11.38
N GLU A 29 -6.18 -0.59 -11.41
CA GLU A 29 -6.33 0.33 -10.30
C GLU A 29 -7.02 -0.35 -9.10
N LEU A 30 -8.04 -1.18 -9.35
CA LEU A 30 -8.70 -1.96 -8.31
C LEU A 30 -7.70 -2.94 -7.65
N ARG A 31 -6.92 -3.66 -8.47
CA ARG A 31 -5.90 -4.60 -7.98
C ARG A 31 -4.85 -3.88 -7.15
N THR A 32 -4.33 -2.76 -7.65
CA THR A 32 -3.33 -1.95 -6.97
C THR A 32 -3.86 -1.40 -5.63
N THR A 33 -5.11 -0.95 -5.63
CA THR A 33 -5.79 -0.44 -4.43
C THR A 33 -5.95 -1.55 -3.38
N LEU A 34 -6.38 -2.74 -3.79
CA LEU A 34 -6.49 -3.91 -2.90
C LEU A 34 -5.14 -4.29 -2.30
N CYS A 35 -4.07 -4.32 -3.10
CA CYS A 35 -2.72 -4.60 -2.61
C CYS A 35 -2.26 -3.56 -1.57
N LYS A 36 -2.54 -2.27 -1.81
CA LYS A 36 -2.22 -1.20 -0.83
C LYS A 36 -2.99 -1.36 0.48
N VAL A 37 -4.27 -1.70 0.41
CA VAL A 37 -5.09 -1.96 1.60
C VAL A 37 -4.58 -3.18 2.36
N GLU A 38 -4.26 -4.27 1.67
CA GLU A 38 -3.69 -5.47 2.27
C GLU A 38 -2.37 -5.17 2.99
N ALA A 39 -1.43 -4.50 2.31
CA ALA A 39 -0.15 -4.08 2.87
C ALA A 39 -0.34 -3.27 4.16
N SER A 40 -1.20 -2.25 4.11
CA SER A 40 -1.50 -1.38 5.26
C SER A 40 -2.08 -2.16 6.46
N LEU A 41 -2.97 -3.12 6.20
CA LEU A 41 -3.56 -3.95 7.24
C LEU A 41 -2.55 -4.94 7.85
N ASN A 42 -1.70 -5.54 7.01
CA ASN A 42 -0.67 -6.49 7.41
C ASN A 42 0.49 -5.83 8.18
N ALA A 43 0.76 -4.54 7.91
CA ALA A 43 1.74 -3.74 8.63
C ALA A 43 1.21 -3.20 9.97
N ARG A 44 -0.11 -3.08 10.14
CA ARG A 44 -0.71 -2.41 11.31
C ARG A 44 -0.38 -3.16 12.62
N PRO A 45 0.17 -2.47 13.64
CA PRO A 45 0.43 -3.10 14.94
C PRO A 45 -0.85 -3.63 15.60
N LEU A 46 -0.81 -4.86 16.12
CA LEU A 46 -1.91 -5.48 16.86
C LEU A 46 -1.77 -5.28 18.35
N THR A 47 -0.55 -5.46 18.84
CA THR A 47 -0.18 -5.30 20.24
C THR A 47 1.31 -4.99 20.32
N LEU A 48 1.75 -4.47 21.46
CA LEU A 48 3.17 -4.37 21.78
C LEU A 48 3.59 -5.66 22.50
N VAL A 49 4.73 -6.23 22.10
CA VAL A 49 5.34 -7.39 22.75
C VAL A 49 6.74 -7.03 23.22
N TRP A 50 7.13 -7.60 24.37
CA TRP A 50 8.49 -7.47 24.88
C TRP A 50 9.41 -8.51 24.22
N ASP A 51 10.62 -8.11 23.87
CA ASP A 51 11.71 -9.02 23.48
C ASP A 51 12.61 -9.34 24.67
N GLU A 52 13.57 -10.24 24.48
CA GLU A 52 14.64 -10.62 25.38
C GLU A 52 15.37 -9.41 25.97
N HIS A 53 15.52 -8.32 25.20
CA HIS A 53 16.11 -7.06 25.64
C HIS A 53 15.17 -6.13 26.43
N HIS A 54 13.96 -6.58 26.77
CA HIS A 54 12.91 -5.78 27.43
C HIS A 54 12.45 -4.54 26.63
N GLU A 55 12.80 -4.44 25.36
CA GLU A 55 12.29 -3.43 24.45
C GLU A 55 10.85 -3.80 24.02
N ARG A 56 10.02 -2.80 23.69
CA ARG A 56 8.64 -3.04 23.22
C ARG A 56 8.58 -2.89 21.71
N HIS A 57 8.21 -3.97 21.02
CA HIS A 57 8.09 -4.00 19.57
C HIS A 57 6.62 -4.14 19.19
N PRO A 58 6.16 -3.43 18.15
CA PRO A 58 4.86 -3.72 17.56
C PRO A 58 4.85 -5.12 16.96
N LEU A 59 3.83 -5.91 17.30
CA LEU A 59 3.51 -7.18 16.67
C LEU A 59 2.36 -6.96 15.68
N SER A 60 2.64 -6.98 14.39
CA SER A 60 1.67 -6.90 13.32
C SER A 60 1.08 -8.29 12.96
N PRO A 61 -0.03 -8.37 12.20
CA PRO A 61 -0.53 -9.65 11.67
C PRO A 61 0.53 -10.39 10.86
N PHE A 62 1.29 -9.66 10.04
CA PHE A 62 2.35 -10.24 9.24
C PHE A 62 3.41 -10.91 10.10
N GLN A 63 3.88 -10.20 11.14
CA GLN A 63 4.84 -10.74 12.11
C GLN A 63 4.28 -11.94 12.87
N LEU A 64 3.00 -11.91 13.25
CA LEU A 64 2.35 -13.04 13.92
C LEU A 64 2.30 -14.30 13.04
N LEU A 65 2.04 -14.14 11.73
CA LEU A 65 1.88 -15.26 10.80
C LEU A 65 3.21 -15.79 10.24
N THR A 66 4.19 -14.92 10.05
CA THR A 66 5.46 -15.27 9.37
C THR A 66 6.67 -15.29 10.29
N GLY A 67 6.56 -14.72 11.51
CA GLY A 67 7.69 -14.56 12.44
C GLY A 67 8.74 -13.54 11.96
N ARG A 68 8.47 -12.78 10.90
CA ARG A 68 9.41 -11.82 10.29
C ARG A 68 8.87 -10.39 10.41
N ALA A 69 9.77 -9.43 10.57
CA ALA A 69 9.41 -8.02 10.49
C ALA A 69 8.82 -7.69 9.11
N TYR A 70 7.75 -6.90 9.09
CA TYR A 70 7.20 -6.37 7.85
C TYR A 70 8.18 -5.33 7.29
N VAL A 71 8.62 -5.53 6.05
CA VAL A 71 9.45 -4.57 5.31
C VAL A 71 8.57 -4.04 4.19
N ASP A 72 8.23 -2.76 4.23
CA ASP A 72 7.47 -2.15 3.14
C ASP A 72 8.31 -2.18 1.87
N PHE A 73 7.67 -2.37 0.72
CA PHE A 73 8.39 -2.28 -0.55
C PHE A 73 8.96 -0.86 -0.69
N PRO A 74 10.23 -0.70 -1.11
CA PRO A 74 10.77 0.62 -1.36
C PRO A 74 9.83 1.31 -2.35
N GLU A 75 9.41 2.53 -2.00
CA GLU A 75 8.63 3.38 -2.89
C GLU A 75 9.39 3.41 -4.22
N VAL A 76 8.81 2.82 -5.26
CA VAL A 76 9.35 2.98 -6.60
C VAL A 76 9.15 4.46 -6.88
N GLU A 77 10.19 5.26 -6.65
CA GLU A 77 10.34 6.54 -7.32
C GLU A 77 10.23 6.17 -8.78
N ALA A 78 9.02 6.36 -9.32
CA ALA A 78 8.81 6.38 -10.74
C ALA A 78 9.55 7.64 -11.21
N HIS A 79 10.86 7.51 -11.35
CA HIS A 79 11.66 8.30 -12.24
C HIS A 79 11.12 7.94 -13.63
N PHE A 80 9.93 8.45 -13.94
CA PHE A 80 9.50 8.60 -15.31
C PHE A 80 10.62 9.44 -15.91
N PRO A 81 11.46 8.89 -16.82
CA PRO A 81 12.33 9.76 -17.57
C PRO A 81 11.39 10.73 -18.26
N GLU A 82 11.50 12.01 -17.91
CA GLU A 82 10.77 13.10 -18.54
C GLU A 82 10.86 12.84 -20.05
N TRP A 83 9.71 12.53 -20.65
CA TRP A 83 9.68 12.24 -22.07
C TRP A 83 10.07 13.54 -22.78
N GLN A 84 11.32 13.63 -23.22
CA GLN A 84 11.83 14.76 -23.97
C GLN A 84 11.38 14.56 -25.43
N PRO A 85 10.53 15.43 -25.99
CA PRO A 85 10.27 15.40 -27.42
C PRO A 85 11.61 15.61 -28.13
N VAL A 86 12.08 14.59 -28.87
CA VAL A 86 13.25 14.70 -29.74
C VAL A 86 13.07 15.94 -30.61
N GLY A 87 13.97 16.91 -30.41
CA GLY A 87 13.89 18.24 -31.00
C GLY A 87 13.57 18.20 -32.49
N ARG A 88 12.35 18.63 -32.83
CA ARG A 88 12.02 19.13 -34.15
C ARG A 88 11.77 20.62 -33.96
N GLY A 89 12.75 21.43 -34.35
CA GLY A 89 12.63 22.89 -34.32
C GLY A 89 11.40 23.39 -35.08
N PRO A 90 10.97 24.64 -34.85
CA PRO A 90 9.76 25.17 -35.44
C PRO A 90 9.82 25.13 -36.98
N PRO A 91 8.71 24.84 -37.67
CA PRO A 91 8.67 24.89 -39.13
C PRO A 91 8.89 26.34 -39.57
N GLN A 92 10.01 26.58 -40.25
CA GLN A 92 10.25 27.85 -40.92
C GLN A 92 9.45 27.84 -42.22
N TRP A 93 8.37 28.63 -42.26
CA TRP A 93 7.62 28.88 -43.49
C TRP A 93 8.47 29.78 -44.39
N SER A 94 8.84 29.30 -45.58
CA SER A 94 9.44 30.13 -46.64
C SER A 94 8.36 30.48 -47.66
N HIS A 95 8.26 31.77 -47.97
CA HIS A 95 7.31 32.38 -48.90
C HIS A 95 7.87 32.42 -50.33
#